data_AF-A0A2N5ZSX9-F1
#
_entry.id   AF-A0A2N5ZSX9-F1
#
_cell.length_a   1.000
_cell.length_b   1.000
_cell.length_c   1.000
_cell.angle_alpha   90.00
_cell.angle_beta   90.00
_cell.angle_gamma   90.00
#
_symmetry.space_group_name_H-M   'P 1'
#
loop_
_entity.id
_entity.type
_entity.pdbx_description
1 polymer ?
#
loop_
_entity_poly.entity_id
_entity_poly.type
_entity_poly.pdbx_seq_one_letter_code
_entity_poly.pdbx_strand_id
1 'polypeptide(L)'
;MPEGESNLRNNYIHHLRAFKKSEYLKTSGYDEDILYAEDIDIILKLEEVTEIYFIDKPLYYYRVLKNSQTHGFRNEMINRSSAALAKYNAYKRREMKGLDNLDKNEITFVLFLGLITSVLSFRVSLFFVFLRGLFKISPFFIFNINFYKQIFLKIKKIKNF
;
A
#
# COMPACT_ATOMS: atom_id res chain seq x y z
N MET A 1 9.41 -10.24 9.37
CA MET A 1 8.98 -10.64 8.02
C MET A 1 9.52 -12.03 7.79
N PRO A 2 8.65 -13.01 7.49
CA PRO A 2 9.11 -14.34 7.11
C PRO A 2 10.02 -14.26 5.87
N GLU A 3 10.93 -15.23 5.73
CA GLU A 3 11.84 -15.28 4.59
C GLU A 3 11.05 -15.45 3.27
N GLY A 4 11.42 -14.68 2.24
CA GLY A 4 10.74 -14.69 0.94
C GLY A 4 9.41 -13.93 0.87
N GLU A 5 8.96 -13.32 1.97
CA GLU A 5 7.74 -12.51 1.99
C GLU A 5 8.00 -11.03 1.63
N SER A 6 6.94 -10.29 1.36
CA SER A 6 6.98 -8.88 0.92
C SER A 6 5.88 -8.06 1.55
N ASN A 7 6.15 -6.78 1.88
CA ASN A 7 5.14 -5.89 2.46
C ASN A 7 4.05 -5.46 1.45
N LEU A 8 4.16 -5.87 0.18
CA LEU A 8 3.13 -5.64 -0.83
C LEU A 8 1.77 -6.22 -0.41
N ARG A 9 1.75 -7.41 0.19
CA ARG A 9 0.52 -8.15 0.52
C ARG A 9 0.13 -8.01 1.99
N ASN A 10 1.11 -8.08 2.87
CA ASN A 10 0.91 -8.09 4.33
C ASN A 10 1.79 -7.03 4.98
N ASN A 11 1.29 -6.34 6.00
CA ASN A 11 2.09 -5.33 6.70
C ASN A 11 2.91 -5.99 7.83
N TYR A 12 4.08 -6.51 7.49
CA TYR A 12 4.97 -7.21 8.43
C TYR A 12 5.92 -6.27 9.17
N ILE A 13 6.14 -5.06 8.66
CA ILE A 13 7.04 -4.11 9.30
C ILE A 13 6.28 -3.22 10.27
N HIS A 14 6.73 -3.24 11.52
CA HIS A 14 6.17 -2.46 12.61
C HIS A 14 6.89 -1.11 12.81
N HIS A 15 6.51 -0.39 13.86
CA HIS A 15 6.88 1.02 14.07
C HIS A 15 8.39 1.29 14.18
N LEU A 16 9.14 0.42 14.86
CA LEU A 16 10.59 0.58 14.99
C LEU A 16 11.31 0.00 13.78
N ARG A 17 12.03 0.87 13.07
CA ARG A 17 12.78 0.56 11.86
C ARG A 17 14.13 1.26 11.93
N ALA A 18 15.17 0.55 11.50
CA ALA A 18 16.49 1.11 11.29
C ALA A 18 17.03 0.59 9.96
N PHE A 19 17.66 1.46 9.18
CA PHE A 19 18.25 1.12 7.90
C PHE A 19 19.52 1.95 7.69
N LYS A 20 20.48 1.41 6.92
CA LYS A 20 21.72 2.12 6.61
C LYS A 20 21.41 3.29 5.68
N LYS A 21 22.05 4.43 5.92
CA LYS A 21 21.97 5.61 5.03
C LYS A 21 22.34 5.25 3.59
N SER A 22 23.33 4.36 3.40
CA SER A 22 23.75 3.89 2.08
C SER A 22 22.63 3.18 1.30
N GLU A 23 21.76 2.43 1.98
CA GLU A 23 20.62 1.76 1.35
C GLU A 23 19.50 2.75 1.04
N TYR A 24 19.22 3.68 1.96
CA TYR A 24 18.24 4.74 1.73
C TYR A 24 18.58 5.57 0.48
N LEU A 25 19.85 5.93 0.29
CA LEU A 25 20.31 6.72 -0.86
C LEU A 25 20.21 5.98 -2.21
N LYS A 26 19.98 4.67 -2.22
CA LYS A 26 19.67 3.91 -3.45
C LYS A 26 18.19 4.01 -3.84
N THR A 27 17.35 4.54 -2.95
CA THR A 27 15.92 4.80 -3.21
C THR A 27 15.71 6.22 -3.73
N SER A 28 14.51 6.51 -4.22
CA SER A 28 14.13 7.89 -4.56
C SER A 28 13.72 8.73 -3.34
N GLY A 29 13.96 8.26 -2.11
CA GLY A 29 13.57 8.95 -0.88
C GLY A 29 12.06 8.97 -0.66
N TYR A 30 11.58 9.94 0.13
CA TYR A 30 10.14 10.14 0.36
C TYR A 30 9.46 10.73 -0.87
N ASP A 31 8.21 10.33 -1.11
CA ASP A 31 7.38 10.83 -2.20
C ASP A 31 6.39 11.87 -1.63
N GLU A 32 6.51 13.12 -2.07
CA GLU A 32 5.69 14.23 -1.58
C GLU A 32 4.20 14.09 -1.94
N ASP A 33 3.87 13.28 -2.95
CA ASP A 33 2.47 13.00 -3.31
C ASP A 33 1.79 12.02 -2.32
N ILE A 34 2.58 11.32 -1.51
CA ILE A 34 2.14 10.36 -0.49
C ILE A 34 1.94 11.10 0.84
N LEU A 35 0.79 11.76 0.96
CA LEU A 35 0.44 12.58 2.12
C LEU A 35 0.39 11.80 3.45
N TYR A 36 -0.02 10.54 3.41
CA TYR A 36 -0.08 9.61 4.56
C TYR A 36 0.48 8.26 4.11
N ALA A 37 0.91 7.41 5.03
CA ALA A 37 1.52 6.11 4.71
C ALA A 37 2.82 6.24 3.90
N GLU A 38 3.53 7.35 4.07
CA GLU A 38 4.90 7.57 3.60
C GLU A 38 5.86 6.48 4.09
N ASP A 39 5.53 5.93 5.25
CA ASP A 39 6.27 4.88 5.92
C ASP A 39 6.07 3.51 5.24
N ILE A 40 4.93 3.27 4.59
CA ILE A 40 4.72 2.10 3.72
C ILE A 40 5.55 2.26 2.44
N ASP A 41 5.50 3.43 1.81
CA ASP A 41 6.22 3.65 0.54
C ASP A 41 7.73 3.49 0.69
N ILE A 42 8.33 4.08 1.73
CA ILE A 42 9.78 3.97 1.93
C ILE A 42 10.21 2.52 2.19
N ILE A 43 9.38 1.73 2.88
CA ILE A 43 9.65 0.30 3.09
C ILE A 43 9.60 -0.45 1.76
N LEU A 44 8.59 -0.22 0.93
CA LEU A 44 8.49 -0.87 -0.38
C LEU A 44 9.67 -0.52 -1.28
N LYS A 45 10.19 0.71 -1.19
CA LYS A 45 11.41 1.15 -1.89
C LYS A 45 12.67 0.46 -1.34
N LEU A 46 12.80 0.33 -0.03
CA LEU A 46 13.92 -0.35 0.61
C LEU A 46 13.96 -1.85 0.26
N GLU A 47 12.80 -2.52 0.23
CA GLU A 47 12.67 -3.91 -0.25
C GLU A 47 13.22 -4.13 -1.66
N GLU A 48 13.22 -3.10 -2.51
CA GLU A 48 13.73 -3.21 -3.88
C GLU A 48 15.27 -3.13 -3.95
N VAL A 49 15.97 -2.76 -2.87
CA VAL A 49 17.42 -2.49 -2.87
C VAL A 49 18.20 -3.22 -1.77
N THR A 50 17.52 -3.72 -0.75
CA THR A 50 18.14 -4.46 0.36
C THR A 50 17.19 -5.50 0.92
N GLU A 51 17.75 -6.53 1.53
CA GLU A 51 17.01 -7.48 2.35
C GLU A 51 16.57 -6.84 3.68
N ILE A 52 15.46 -7.32 4.23
CA ILE A 52 14.94 -6.89 5.52
C ILE A 52 15.17 -7.98 6.55
N TYR A 53 15.76 -7.59 7.68
CA TYR A 53 15.86 -8.44 8.85
C TYR A 53 14.83 -8.04 9.91
N PHE A 54 14.11 -9.02 10.45
CA PHE A 54 13.09 -8.80 11.47
C PHE A 54 13.55 -9.29 12.83
N ILE A 55 13.42 -8.43 13.83
CA ILE A 55 13.71 -8.76 15.22
C ILE A 55 12.37 -9.00 15.92
N ASP A 56 12.09 -10.26 16.26
CA ASP A 56 10.87 -10.66 16.96
C ASP A 56 10.96 -10.35 18.47
N LYS A 57 11.01 -9.05 18.78
CA LYS A 57 11.01 -8.53 20.15
C LYS A 57 10.16 -7.26 20.24
N PRO A 58 9.42 -7.04 21.35
CA PRO A 58 8.62 -5.84 21.54
C PRO A 58 9.51 -4.64 21.91
N LEU A 59 10.19 -4.07 20.92
CA LEU A 59 11.18 -3.00 21.11
C LEU A 59 10.60 -1.58 21.08
N TYR A 60 9.28 -1.44 20.93
CA TYR A 60 8.65 -0.14 20.78
C TYR A 60 7.24 -0.11 21.36
N TYR A 61 6.95 0.86 22.23
CA TYR A 61 5.61 1.13 22.70
C TYR A 61 4.96 2.21 21.83
N TYR A 62 3.89 1.84 21.11
CA TYR A 62 3.13 2.79 20.32
C TYR A 62 2.19 3.60 21.21
N ARG A 63 2.20 4.92 21.05
CA ARG A 63 1.29 5.82 21.78
C ARG A 63 0.00 5.98 21.00
N VAL A 64 -1.12 5.63 21.64
CA VAL A 64 -2.46 5.88 21.10
C VAL A 64 -2.99 7.19 21.68
N LEU A 65 -3.32 8.15 20.80
CA LEU A 65 -3.89 9.44 21.16
C LEU A 65 -5.27 9.58 20.53
N LYS A 66 -6.29 9.96 21.32
CA LYS A 66 -7.68 10.11 20.85
C LYS A 66 -7.83 11.02 19.63
N ASN A 67 -6.97 12.03 19.51
CA ASN A 67 -6.96 13.01 18.41
C ASN A 67 -5.75 12.84 17.46
N SER A 68 -5.22 11.62 17.32
CA SER A 68 -4.20 11.29 16.31
C SER A 68 -4.63 11.74 14.91
N GLN A 69 -3.65 12.09 14.07
CA GLN A 69 -3.88 12.50 12.68
C GLN A 69 -4.60 11.45 11.84
N THR A 70 -4.48 10.17 12.21
CA THR A 70 -5.16 9.07 11.53
C THR A 70 -6.61 8.84 12.00
N HIS A 71 -7.05 9.50 13.07
CA HIS A 71 -8.43 9.38 13.53
C HIS A 71 -9.39 10.24 12.71
N GLY A 72 -10.61 9.72 12.55
CA GLY A 72 -11.66 10.33 11.75
C GLY A 72 -11.76 9.71 10.37
N PHE A 73 -13.00 9.53 9.90
CA PHE A 73 -13.32 8.84 8.66
C PHE A 73 -12.52 9.38 7.46
N ARG A 74 -12.47 10.71 7.29
CA ARG A 74 -11.76 11.32 6.16
C ARG A 74 -10.26 11.02 6.19
N ASN A 75 -9.60 11.14 7.34
CA ASN A 75 -8.17 10.87 7.47
C ASN A 75 -7.86 9.40 7.18
N GLU A 76 -8.73 8.50 7.62
CA GLU A 76 -8.62 7.08 7.28
C GLU A 76 -8.73 6.85 5.76
N MET A 77 -9.65 7.55 5.08
CA MET A 77 -9.77 7.44 3.62
C MET A 77 -8.54 8.03 2.90
N ILE A 78 -8.01 9.15 3.37
CA ILE A 78 -6.74 9.70 2.85
C ILE A 78 -5.63 8.66 3.04
N ASN A 79 -5.50 8.06 4.23
CA ASN A 79 -4.47 7.07 4.54
C ASN A 79 -4.56 5.85 3.62
N ARG A 80 -5.77 5.33 3.41
CA ARG A 80 -6.02 4.20 2.49
C ARG A 80 -5.68 4.56 1.03
N SER A 81 -6.07 5.75 0.58
CA SER A 81 -5.75 6.22 -0.79
C SER A 81 -4.24 6.39 -0.99
N SER A 82 -3.52 6.93 -0.01
CA SER A 82 -2.07 7.11 -0.10
C SER A 82 -1.32 5.77 -0.01
N ALA A 83 -1.77 4.84 0.84
CA ALA A 83 -1.23 3.48 0.87
C ALA A 83 -1.45 2.73 -0.46
N ALA A 84 -2.60 2.94 -1.12
CA ALA A 84 -2.86 2.40 -2.45
C ALA A 84 -1.92 3.01 -3.50
N LEU A 85 -1.62 4.32 -3.40
CA LEU A 85 -0.66 4.99 -4.27
C LEU A 85 0.76 4.42 -4.08
N ALA A 86 1.21 4.27 -2.84
CA ALA A 86 2.50 3.65 -2.50
C ALA A 86 2.65 2.26 -3.15
N LYS A 87 1.64 1.41 -2.99
CA LYS A 87 1.61 0.06 -3.59
C LYS A 87 1.58 0.10 -5.11
N TYR A 88 0.83 1.02 -5.72
CA TYR A 88 0.81 1.16 -7.18
C TYR A 88 2.13 1.67 -7.74
N ASN A 89 2.79 2.61 -7.05
CA ASN A 89 4.12 3.10 -7.41
C ASN A 89 5.16 1.98 -7.30
N ALA A 90 5.13 1.18 -6.22
CA ALA A 90 5.96 -0.01 -6.09
C ALA A 90 5.70 -1.03 -7.21
N TYR A 91 4.42 -1.30 -7.53
CA TYR A 91 4.05 -2.19 -8.62
C TYR A 91 4.69 -1.78 -9.94
N LYS A 92 4.60 -0.51 -10.34
CA LYS A 92 5.22 0.00 -11.56
C LYS A 92 6.75 -0.15 -11.54
N ARG A 93 7.40 0.19 -10.43
CA ARG A 93 8.87 0.08 -10.30
C ARG A 93 9.35 -1.37 -10.39
N ARG A 94 8.66 -2.29 -9.71
CA ARG A 94 9.01 -3.72 -9.67
C ARG A 94 8.74 -4.42 -11.00
N GLU A 95 7.67 -4.05 -11.71
CA GLU A 95 7.41 -4.54 -13.07
C GLU A 95 8.57 -4.23 -14.02
N MET A 96 9.11 -3.00 -13.99
CA MET A 96 10.27 -2.63 -14.81
C MET A 96 11.57 -3.35 -14.43
N LYS A 97 11.72 -3.74 -13.16
CA LYS A 97 12.92 -4.40 -12.62
C LYS A 97 12.84 -5.93 -12.66
N GLY A 98 11.69 -6.51 -13.00
CA GLY A 98 11.47 -7.96 -12.94
C GLY A 98 11.51 -8.55 -11.53
N LEU A 99 11.11 -7.78 -10.52
CA LEU A 99 11.05 -8.22 -9.12
C LEU A 99 9.70 -8.86 -8.78
N ASP A 100 9.62 -9.61 -7.67
CA ASP A 100 8.34 -10.11 -7.14
C ASP A 100 7.34 -8.97 -6.97
N ASN A 101 6.10 -9.21 -7.41
CA ASN A 101 5.11 -8.16 -7.56
C ASN A 101 3.69 -8.69 -7.34
N LEU A 102 2.74 -7.76 -7.20
CA LEU A 102 1.32 -8.08 -7.16
C LEU A 102 0.84 -8.68 -8.49
N ASP A 103 0.01 -9.70 -8.41
CA ASP A 103 -0.66 -10.23 -9.59
C ASP A 103 -1.73 -9.25 -10.11
N LYS A 104 -2.26 -9.53 -11.31
CA LYS A 104 -3.26 -8.68 -11.97
C LYS A 104 -4.51 -8.44 -11.13
N ASN A 105 -5.01 -9.44 -10.41
CA ASN A 105 -6.20 -9.31 -9.57
C ASN A 105 -5.89 -8.49 -8.32
N GLU A 106 -4.72 -8.72 -7.71
CA GLU A 106 -4.26 -8.01 -6.53
C GLU A 106 -4.07 -6.51 -6.80
N ILE A 107 -3.39 -6.14 -7.88
CA ILE A 107 -3.21 -4.72 -8.23
C ILE A 107 -4.54 -4.07 -8.65
N THR A 108 -5.41 -4.80 -9.36
CA THR A 108 -6.77 -4.32 -9.69
C THR A 108 -7.54 -4.00 -8.41
N PHE A 109 -7.43 -4.85 -7.38
CA PHE A 109 -8.06 -4.61 -6.08
C PHE A 109 -7.48 -3.37 -5.37
N VAL A 110 -6.15 -3.21 -5.35
CA VAL A 110 -5.49 -2.02 -4.78
C VAL A 110 -5.97 -0.75 -5.46
N LEU A 111 -5.99 -0.72 -6.80
CA LEU A 111 -6.43 0.44 -7.56
C LEU A 111 -7.93 0.74 -7.35
N PHE A 112 -8.77 -0.29 -7.29
CA PHE A 112 -10.20 -0.14 -7.02
C PHE A 112 -10.47 0.47 -5.65
N LEU A 113 -9.78 -0.01 -4.60
CA LEU A 113 -9.86 0.60 -3.28
C LEU A 113 -9.32 2.04 -3.28
N GLY A 114 -8.20 2.28 -3.97
CA GLY A 114 -7.64 3.63 -4.14
C GLY A 114 -8.66 4.58 -4.78
N LEU A 115 -9.37 4.12 -5.81
CA LEU A 115 -10.42 4.89 -6.49
C LEU A 115 -11.55 5.27 -5.52
N ILE A 116 -12.13 4.30 -4.81
CA ILE A 116 -13.23 4.54 -3.85
C ILE A 116 -12.79 5.49 -2.74
N THR A 117 -11.63 5.24 -2.14
CA THR A 117 -11.11 6.04 -1.02
C THR A 117 -10.72 7.44 -1.44
N SER A 118 -10.33 7.65 -2.70
CA SER A 118 -10.10 8.99 -3.27
C SER A 118 -11.39 9.80 -3.39
N VAL A 119 -12.51 9.16 -3.76
CA VAL A 119 -13.83 9.83 -3.77
C VAL A 119 -14.24 10.20 -2.35
N LEU A 120 -14.16 9.25 -1.42
CA LEU A 120 -14.56 9.46 -0.02
C LEU A 120 -13.67 10.46 0.75
N SER A 121 -12.46 10.73 0.26
CA SER A 121 -11.54 11.74 0.81
C SER A 121 -11.48 13.04 0.01
N PHE A 122 -12.26 13.16 -1.09
CA PHE A 122 -12.28 14.30 -2.01
C PHE A 122 -10.95 14.58 -2.72
N ARG A 123 -10.16 13.54 -3.05
CA ARG A 123 -8.86 13.64 -3.76
C ARG A 123 -9.01 13.36 -5.25
N VAL A 124 -9.47 14.36 -5.99
CA VAL A 124 -9.79 14.25 -7.44
C VAL A 124 -8.58 13.85 -8.30
N SER A 125 -7.39 14.40 -8.02
CA SER A 125 -6.17 14.04 -8.76
C SER A 125 -5.87 12.53 -8.66
N LEU A 126 -5.91 11.98 -7.46
CA LEU A 126 -5.69 10.55 -7.21
C LEU A 126 -6.79 9.67 -7.80
N PHE A 127 -8.05 10.12 -7.77
CA PHE A 127 -9.13 9.41 -8.44
C PHE A 127 -8.78 9.13 -9.90
N PHE A 128 -8.28 10.13 -10.64
CA PHE A 128 -7.88 9.94 -12.03
C PHE A 128 -6.63 9.08 -12.20
N VAL A 129 -5.67 9.13 -11.26
CA VAL A 129 -4.52 8.21 -11.26
C VAL A 129 -4.98 6.76 -11.17
N PHE A 130 -5.85 6.45 -10.21
CA PHE A 130 -6.37 5.10 -10.02
C PHE A 130 -7.28 4.65 -11.16
N LEU A 131 -8.12 5.54 -11.68
CA LEU A 131 -9.00 5.24 -12.81
C LEU A 131 -8.19 4.88 -14.06
N ARG A 132 -7.17 5.68 -14.40
CA ARG A 132 -6.26 5.39 -15.53
C ARG A 132 -5.51 4.08 -15.32
N GLY A 133 -5.03 3.83 -14.09
CA GLY A 133 -4.39 2.57 -13.73
C GLY A 133 -5.31 1.36 -13.95
N LEU A 134 -6.58 1.45 -13.54
CA LEU A 134 -7.56 0.39 -13.73
C LEU A 134 -7.82 0.10 -15.21
N PHE A 135 -8.03 1.14 -16.02
CA PHE A 135 -8.24 0.95 -17.46
C PHE A 135 -7.01 0.35 -18.15
N LYS A 136 -5.80 0.70 -17.70
CA LYS A 136 -4.56 0.13 -18.25
C LYS A 136 -4.40 -1.36 -17.89
N ILE A 137 -4.63 -1.72 -16.63
CA ILE A 137 -4.37 -3.08 -16.15
C ILE A 137 -5.56 -4.01 -16.45
N SER A 138 -6.78 -3.58 -16.17
CA SER A 138 -7.99 -4.38 -16.22
C SER A 138 -9.17 -3.57 -16.76
N PRO A 139 -9.23 -3.28 -18.07
CA PRO A 139 -10.26 -2.41 -18.65
C PRO A 139 -11.70 -2.92 -18.46
N PHE A 140 -11.87 -4.23 -18.28
CA PHE A 140 -13.18 -4.86 -18.08
C PHE A 140 -13.46 -5.26 -16.62
N PHE A 141 -12.74 -4.68 -15.64
CA PHE A 141 -12.91 -5.04 -14.23
C PHE A 141 -14.36 -4.88 -13.73
N ILE A 142 -15.10 -3.90 -14.28
CA ILE A 142 -16.50 -3.59 -13.93
C ILE A 142 -17.43 -4.76 -14.29
N PHE A 143 -17.10 -5.53 -15.32
CA PHE A 143 -17.91 -6.67 -15.76
C PHE A 143 -17.43 -8.01 -15.17
N ASN A 144 -16.35 -7.99 -14.37
CA ASN A 144 -15.76 -9.20 -13.84
C ASN A 144 -16.48 -9.64 -12.55
N ILE A 145 -17.49 -10.49 -12.68
CA ILE A 145 -18.27 -10.99 -11.52
C ILE A 145 -17.39 -11.72 -10.49
N ASN A 146 -16.32 -12.38 -10.94
CA ASN A 146 -15.39 -13.11 -10.07
C ASN A 146 -14.54 -12.14 -9.24
N PHE A 147 -14.19 -10.97 -9.78
CA PHE A 147 -13.53 -9.90 -9.04
C PHE A 147 -14.41 -9.43 -7.87
N TYR A 148 -15.68 -9.14 -8.10
CA TYR A 148 -16.61 -8.73 -7.04
C TYR A 148 -16.86 -9.83 -6.00
N LYS A 149 -16.94 -11.10 -6.42
CA LYS A 149 -16.99 -12.24 -5.50
C LYS A 149 -15.76 -12.28 -4.58
N GLN A 150 -14.55 -12.09 -5.13
CA GLN A 150 -13.32 -12.05 -4.33
C GLN A 150 -13.31 -10.87 -3.35
N ILE A 151 -13.75 -9.68 -3.78
CA ILE A 151 -13.92 -8.51 -2.89
C ILE A 151 -14.82 -8.87 -1.71
N PHE A 152 -16.00 -9.44 -2.00
CA PHE A 152 -16.97 -9.80 -0.99
C PHE A 152 -16.40 -10.79 0.03
N LEU A 153 -15.69 -11.83 -0.43
CA LEU A 153 -15.02 -12.79 0.45
C LEU A 153 -13.95 -12.12 1.35
N LYS A 154 -13.17 -11.20 0.79
CA LYS A 154 -12.12 -10.48 1.52
C LYS A 154 -12.71 -9.56 2.60
N ILE A 155 -13.82 -8.88 2.31
CA ILE A 155 -14.56 -8.07 3.29
C ILE A 155 -15.14 -8.95 4.39
N LYS A 156 -15.72 -10.11 4.05
CA LYS A 156 -16.28 -11.04 5.04
C LYS A 156 -15.20 -11.56 6.01
N LYS A 157 -13.99 -11.84 5.52
CA LYS A 157 -12.85 -12.29 6.33
C LYS A 157 -12.41 -11.23 7.37
N ILE A 158 -12.53 -9.94 7.04
CA ILE A 158 -12.18 -8.83 7.95
C ILE A 158 -13.18 -8.67 9.09
N LYS A 159 -14.46 -9.00 8.88
CA LYS A 159 -15.52 -8.89 9.92
C LYS A 159 -15.53 -10.01 10.95
N ASN A 160 -14.75 -11.08 10.73
CA ASN A 160 -14.70 -12.25 11.61
C ASN A 160 -13.52 -12.21 12.62
N PHE A 161 -12.93 -11.03 12.82
CA PHE A 161 -11.92 -10.72 13.84
C PHE A 161 -12.38 -9.48 14.62
#